data_AF-A0A1K1KPC5-F1
#
_entry.id   AF-A0A1K1KPC5-F1
#
_cell.length_a   1.000
_cell.length_b   1.000
_cell.length_c   1.000
_cell.angle_alpha   90.00
_cell.angle_beta   90.00
_cell.angle_gamma   90.00
#
_symmetry.space_group_name_H-M   'P 1'
#
loop_
_entity.id
_entity.type
_entity.pdbx_description
1 polymer ?
#
loop_
_entity_poly.entity_id
_entity_poly.type
_entity_poly.pdbx_seq_one_letter_code
_entity_poly.pdbx_strand_id
1 'polypeptide(L)'
;MVVLMDGKKLSQKFQISLLSQTTYLKEHGIVPTLAVLVVGNDLASQIYFRSKKKLANKLGVNVHDRLLPENSSEQDIIKIIQNYNEDPLVHGILVELPLPKHLDEKKMIESISPAKDVDGFHPYNIGSLFMNDPGPIPCTPAGIMALFNEYHIQLAGKQVVIVGRSNIVGRPLAAMLLNADATVTIAHSKTVDLEEVTKKADILIVSIGQPEMITAKYIKPGAVIIDVGINRLSNGETVGDVNQNDVKKAADYLTPVPGGVGPMTSVMLMKQTIGFAAKELKI
;
A
#
# COMPACT_ATOMS: atom_id res chain seq x y z
N MET A 1 12.31 18.31 18.14
CA MET A 1 12.85 18.01 16.80
C MET A 1 12.09 16.77 16.33
N VAL A 2 11.40 16.84 15.19
CA VAL A 2 10.56 15.72 14.74
C VAL A 2 11.41 14.49 14.39
N VAL A 3 10.91 13.30 14.73
CA VAL A 3 11.51 12.02 14.31
C VAL A 3 10.98 11.65 12.93
N LEU A 4 11.88 11.46 11.97
CA LEU A 4 11.49 11.03 10.63
C LEU A 4 11.33 9.51 10.58
N MET A 5 10.13 9.07 10.19
CA MET A 5 9.82 7.64 10.04
C MET A 5 10.33 7.13 8.69
N ASP A 6 11.61 6.77 8.65
CA ASP A 6 12.34 6.31 7.45
C ASP A 6 11.88 4.93 6.99
N GLY A 7 10.92 4.92 6.06
CA GLY A 7 10.42 3.70 5.43
C GLY A 7 11.36 3.12 4.38
N LYS A 8 12.31 3.90 3.85
CA LYS A 8 13.37 3.37 2.98
C LYS A 8 14.30 2.45 3.78
N LYS A 9 14.74 2.87 4.96
CA LYS A 9 15.56 2.07 5.87
C LYS A 9 14.79 0.82 6.34
N LEU A 10 13.52 0.97 6.72
CA LEU A 10 12.70 -0.18 7.12
C LEU A 10 12.48 -1.16 5.95
N SER A 11 12.23 -0.66 4.74
CA SER A 11 12.11 -1.49 3.54
C SER A 11 13.37 -2.32 3.27
N GLN A 12 14.57 -1.75 3.50
CA GLN A 12 15.83 -2.50 3.39
C GLN A 12 15.94 -3.62 4.43
N LYS A 13 15.50 -3.39 5.68
CA LYS A 13 15.45 -4.42 6.72
C LYS A 13 14.53 -5.59 6.31
N PHE A 14 13.35 -5.29 5.78
CA PHE A 14 12.46 -6.33 5.23
C PHE A 14 13.09 -7.09 4.07
N GLN A 15 13.76 -6.40 3.14
CA GLN A 15 14.40 -7.04 1.99
C GLN A 15 15.43 -8.10 2.40
N ILE A 16 16.20 -7.87 3.47
CA ILE A 16 17.18 -8.85 3.97
C ILE A 16 16.46 -10.13 4.42
N SER A 17 15.43 -9.99 5.26
CA SER A 17 14.65 -11.13 5.74
C SER A 17 13.94 -11.88 4.61
N LEU A 18 13.39 -11.15 3.63
CA LEU A 18 12.68 -11.73 2.51
C LEU A 18 13.62 -12.50 1.57
N LEU A 19 14.84 -11.99 1.35
CA LEU A 19 15.84 -12.69 0.54
C LEU A 19 16.25 -14.04 1.15
N SER A 20 16.35 -14.11 2.49
CA SER A 20 16.59 -15.38 3.17
C SER A 20 15.42 -16.35 2.98
N GLN A 21 14.18 -15.87 3.10
CA GLN A 21 12.98 -16.70 2.90
C GLN A 21 12.87 -17.24 1.47
N THR A 22 13.10 -16.41 0.45
CA THR A 22 13.05 -16.85 -0.95
C THR A 22 14.18 -17.81 -1.30
N THR A 23 15.36 -17.62 -0.72
CA THR A 23 16.48 -18.57 -0.85
C THR A 23 16.07 -19.94 -0.32
N TYR A 24 15.50 -19.99 0.89
CA TYR A 24 15.01 -21.22 1.50
C TYR A 24 13.91 -21.89 0.67
N LEU A 25 12.93 -21.13 0.16
CA LEU A 25 11.88 -21.65 -0.72
C LEU A 25 12.48 -22.28 -1.99
N LYS A 26 13.46 -21.61 -2.59
CA LYS A 26 14.13 -22.08 -3.81
C LYS A 26 14.90 -23.38 -3.60
N GLU A 27 15.54 -23.55 -2.45
CA GLU A 27 16.18 -24.83 -2.06
C GLU A 27 15.17 -25.98 -1.97
N HIS A 28 13.90 -25.67 -1.70
CA HIS A 28 12.79 -26.61 -1.67
C HIS A 28 12.00 -26.67 -2.99
N GLY A 29 12.55 -26.12 -4.07
CA GLY A 29 11.94 -26.17 -5.41
C GLY A 29 10.77 -25.20 -5.62
N ILE A 30 10.50 -24.30 -4.67
CA ILE A 30 9.42 -23.30 -4.77
C ILE A 30 10.04 -21.95 -5.17
N VAL A 31 9.56 -21.39 -6.28
CA VAL A 31 9.96 -20.04 -6.71
C VAL A 31 8.72 -19.14 -6.63
N PRO A 32 8.68 -18.16 -5.70
CA PRO A 32 7.58 -17.22 -5.64
C PRO A 32 7.42 -16.50 -6.98
N THR A 33 6.20 -16.46 -7.49
CA THR A 33 5.88 -15.86 -8.80
C THR A 33 4.73 -14.87 -8.66
N LEU A 34 4.99 -13.65 -9.12
CA LEU A 34 4.03 -12.56 -9.20
C LEU A 34 3.65 -12.34 -10.67
N ALA A 35 2.38 -12.55 -11.00
CA ALA A 35 1.82 -12.15 -12.29
C ALA A 35 1.35 -10.69 -12.21
N VAL A 36 1.75 -9.87 -13.19
CA VAL A 36 1.39 -8.44 -13.23
C VAL A 36 0.75 -8.07 -14.56
N LEU A 37 -0.38 -7.36 -14.49
CA LEU A 37 -1.05 -6.78 -15.64
C LEU A 37 -0.93 -5.26 -15.58
N VAL A 38 -0.35 -4.68 -16.63
CA VAL A 38 -0.28 -3.23 -16.82
C VAL A 38 -1.05 -2.90 -18.09
N VAL A 39 -2.05 -2.05 -18.00
CA VAL A 39 -2.90 -1.68 -19.14
C VAL A 39 -2.72 -0.21 -19.47
N GLY A 40 -2.37 0.09 -20.71
CA GLY A 40 -2.16 1.46 -21.19
C GLY A 40 -0.75 2.01 -20.94
N ASN A 41 -0.63 3.33 -21.04
CA ASN A 41 0.66 4.02 -21.17
C ASN A 41 0.95 5.02 -20.03
N ASP A 42 0.29 4.88 -18.89
CA ASP A 42 0.51 5.79 -17.77
C ASP A 42 1.98 5.73 -17.30
N LEU A 43 2.68 6.86 -17.46
CA LEU A 43 4.13 6.93 -17.24
C LEU A 43 4.48 6.70 -15.76
N ALA A 44 3.64 7.20 -14.84
CA ALA A 44 3.86 7.02 -13.40
C ALA A 44 3.76 5.53 -13.04
N SER A 45 2.71 4.84 -13.49
CA SER A 45 2.50 3.41 -13.30
C SER A 45 3.64 2.59 -13.85
N GLN A 46 4.15 2.90 -15.05
CA GLN A 46 5.30 2.20 -15.61
C GLN A 46 6.58 2.39 -14.78
N ILE A 47 6.84 3.58 -14.26
CA ILE A 47 8.00 3.85 -13.40
C ILE A 47 7.88 3.06 -12.09
N TYR A 48 6.70 3.09 -11.46
CA TYR A 48 6.42 2.33 -10.24
C TYR A 48 6.56 0.82 -10.47
N PHE A 49 5.97 0.32 -11.56
CA PHE A 49 6.06 -1.09 -11.94
C PHE A 49 7.51 -1.53 -12.18
N ARG A 50 8.32 -0.74 -12.89
CA ARG A 50 9.76 -1.04 -13.08
C ARG A 50 10.51 -1.15 -11.75
N SER A 51 10.18 -0.29 -10.78
CA SER A 51 10.73 -0.35 -9.43
C SER A 51 10.32 -1.64 -8.71
N LYS A 52 9.03 -2.01 -8.75
CA LYS A 52 8.50 -3.27 -8.19
C LYS A 52 9.18 -4.49 -8.82
N LYS A 53 9.30 -4.54 -10.14
CA LYS A 53 9.97 -5.63 -10.88
C LYS A 53 11.46 -5.75 -10.52
N LYS A 54 12.17 -4.62 -10.39
CA LYS A 54 13.57 -4.62 -9.92
C LYS A 54 13.68 -5.17 -8.50
N LEU A 55 12.77 -4.80 -7.60
CA LEU A 55 12.74 -5.32 -6.24
C LEU A 55 12.42 -6.82 -6.20
N ALA A 56 11.42 -7.27 -6.96
CA ALA A 56 11.06 -8.68 -7.08
C ALA A 56 12.25 -9.53 -7.53
N ASN A 57 12.91 -9.14 -8.62
CA ASN A 57 14.10 -9.82 -9.14
C ASN A 57 15.24 -9.86 -8.11
N LYS A 58 15.47 -8.75 -7.39
CA LYS A 58 16.48 -8.70 -6.32
C LYS A 58 16.18 -9.69 -5.19
N LEU A 59 14.90 -9.93 -4.90
CA LEU A 59 14.46 -10.87 -3.86
C LEU A 59 14.29 -12.30 -4.37
N GLY A 60 14.59 -12.59 -5.64
CA GLY A 60 14.38 -13.92 -6.22
C GLY A 60 12.91 -14.27 -6.47
N VAL A 61 12.03 -13.27 -6.53
CA VAL A 61 10.63 -13.43 -6.95
C VAL A 61 10.59 -13.33 -8.47
N ASN A 62 10.03 -14.36 -9.11
CA ASN A 62 9.79 -14.38 -10.55
C ASN A 62 8.62 -13.44 -10.90
N VAL A 63 8.73 -12.67 -11.98
CA VAL A 63 7.70 -11.72 -12.42
C VAL A 63 7.22 -12.07 -13.81
N HIS A 64 5.94 -12.40 -13.92
CA HIS A 64 5.24 -12.64 -15.19
C HIS A 64 4.40 -11.42 -15.53
N ASP A 65 4.99 -10.44 -16.21
CA ASP A 65 4.30 -9.21 -16.60
C ASP A 65 3.73 -9.25 -18.02
N ARG A 66 2.53 -8.67 -18.19
CA ARG A 66 1.98 -8.34 -19.51
C ARG A 66 1.63 -6.87 -19.59
N LEU A 67 2.20 -6.23 -20.60
CA LEU A 67 1.86 -4.87 -21.01
C LEU A 67 0.77 -4.96 -22.07
N LEU A 68 -0.41 -4.46 -21.75
CA LEU A 68 -1.58 -4.48 -22.63
C LEU A 68 -1.84 -3.08 -23.20
N PRO A 69 -2.22 -2.95 -24.47
CA PRO A 69 -2.63 -1.67 -25.06
C PRO A 69 -3.76 -1.01 -24.27
N GLU A 70 -3.83 0.32 -24.32
CA GLU A 70 -4.89 1.09 -23.65
C GLU A 70 -6.28 0.64 -24.13
N ASN A 71 -6.46 0.34 -25.42
CA ASN A 71 -7.73 -0.09 -26.00
C ASN A 71 -8.06 -1.59 -25.79
N SER A 72 -7.35 -2.29 -24.90
CA SER A 72 -7.66 -3.70 -24.60
C SER A 72 -9.07 -3.85 -24.05
N SER A 73 -9.74 -4.93 -24.43
CA SER A 73 -11.10 -5.20 -23.99
C SER A 73 -11.12 -5.73 -22.55
N GLU A 74 -12.20 -5.44 -21.82
CA GLU A 74 -12.44 -5.98 -20.47
C GLU A 74 -12.39 -7.51 -20.47
N GLN A 75 -12.97 -8.15 -21.50
CA GLN A 75 -13.05 -9.60 -21.62
C GLN A 75 -11.67 -10.25 -21.80
N ASP A 76 -10.80 -9.64 -22.61
CA ASP A 76 -9.44 -10.15 -22.83
C ASP A 76 -8.61 -10.08 -21.54
N ILE A 77 -8.74 -8.98 -20.80
CA ILE A 77 -8.03 -8.80 -19.52
C ILE A 77 -8.50 -9.83 -18.50
N ILE A 78 -9.82 -10.00 -18.34
CA ILE A 78 -10.39 -11.00 -17.42
C ILE A 78 -9.93 -12.40 -17.80
N LYS A 79 -9.91 -12.75 -19.09
CA LYS A 79 -9.43 -14.07 -19.54
C LYS A 79 -7.98 -14.31 -19.14
N ILE A 80 -7.12 -13.28 -19.22
CA ILE A 80 -5.74 -13.38 -18.77
C ILE A 80 -5.67 -13.58 -17.25
N ILE A 81 -6.48 -12.85 -16.47
CA ILE A 81 -6.55 -13.02 -15.01
C ILE A 81 -7.00 -14.43 -14.65
N GLN A 82 -7.99 -15.00 -15.36
CA GLN A 82 -8.42 -16.38 -15.11
C GLN A 82 -7.31 -17.40 -15.40
N ASN A 83 -6.54 -17.23 -16.47
CA ASN A 83 -5.38 -18.10 -16.70
C ASN A 83 -4.37 -18.04 -15.54
N TYR A 84 -4.14 -16.85 -14.96
CA TYR A 84 -3.27 -16.73 -13.79
C TYR A 84 -3.89 -17.30 -12.50
N ASN A 85 -5.21 -17.24 -12.34
CA ASN A 85 -5.89 -17.89 -11.23
C ASN A 85 -5.68 -19.40 -11.25
N GLU A 86 -5.75 -20.00 -12.45
CA GLU A 86 -5.63 -21.45 -12.64
C GLU A 86 -4.18 -21.95 -12.67
N ASP A 87 -3.20 -21.09 -12.99
CA ASP A 87 -1.79 -21.47 -13.06
C ASP A 87 -1.21 -21.75 -11.66
N PRO A 88 -0.84 -23.00 -11.32
CA PRO A 88 -0.29 -23.33 -10.00
C PRO A 88 1.09 -22.70 -9.76
N LEU A 89 1.80 -22.26 -10.81
CA LEU A 89 3.10 -21.60 -10.67
C LEU A 89 2.95 -20.10 -10.33
N VAL A 90 1.75 -19.52 -10.46
CA VAL A 90 1.46 -18.12 -10.10
C VAL A 90 0.90 -18.07 -8.69
N HIS A 91 1.59 -17.36 -7.80
CA HIS A 91 1.23 -17.27 -6.39
C HIS A 91 0.49 -15.98 -6.06
N GLY A 92 0.86 -14.87 -6.71
CA GLY A 92 0.21 -13.58 -6.56
C GLY A 92 -0.15 -12.97 -7.91
N ILE A 93 -1.25 -12.22 -7.96
CA ILE A 93 -1.74 -11.52 -9.15
C ILE A 93 -1.94 -10.04 -8.79
N LEU A 94 -1.37 -9.16 -9.60
CA LEU A 94 -1.51 -7.71 -9.49
C LEU A 94 -2.03 -7.12 -10.80
N VAL A 95 -3.10 -6.34 -10.70
CA VAL A 95 -3.52 -5.41 -11.76
C VAL A 95 -3.03 -4.03 -11.36
N GLU A 96 -2.10 -3.46 -12.13
CA GLU A 96 -1.50 -2.15 -11.83
C GLU A 96 -2.53 -1.03 -12.10
N LEU A 97 -2.69 -0.14 -11.11
CA LEU A 97 -3.59 1.00 -11.17
C LEU A 97 -2.83 2.32 -11.39
N PRO A 98 -3.46 3.35 -11.99
CA PRO A 98 -4.84 3.38 -12.48
C PRO A 98 -5.04 2.64 -13.81
N LEU A 99 -6.25 2.13 -14.03
CA LEU A 99 -6.66 1.59 -15.32
C LEU A 99 -7.17 2.70 -16.26
N PRO A 100 -7.12 2.48 -17.59
CA PRO A 100 -7.85 3.29 -18.56
C PRO A 100 -9.33 3.47 -18.19
N LYS A 101 -9.88 4.67 -18.47
CA LYS A 101 -11.21 5.09 -17.98
C LYS A 101 -12.39 4.23 -18.44
N HIS A 102 -12.26 3.50 -19.55
CA HIS A 102 -13.31 2.62 -20.07
C HIS A 102 -13.34 1.26 -19.38
N LEU A 103 -12.35 0.94 -18.54
CA LEU A 103 -12.28 -0.32 -17.81
C LEU A 103 -12.85 -0.15 -16.40
N ASP A 104 -13.60 -1.16 -15.96
CA ASP A 104 -14.12 -1.23 -14.61
C ASP A 104 -13.08 -1.88 -13.67
N GLU A 105 -12.42 -1.03 -12.87
CA GLU A 105 -11.44 -1.45 -11.86
C GLU A 105 -12.01 -2.50 -10.90
N LYS A 106 -13.28 -2.35 -10.49
CA LYS A 106 -13.91 -3.26 -9.55
C LYS A 106 -14.01 -4.66 -10.15
N LYS A 107 -14.44 -4.77 -11.41
CA LYS A 107 -14.52 -6.06 -12.09
C LYS A 107 -13.15 -6.71 -12.27
N MET A 108 -12.11 -5.93 -12.56
CA MET A 108 -10.75 -6.47 -12.68
C MET A 108 -10.30 -7.07 -11.35
N ILE A 109 -10.48 -6.33 -10.25
CA ILE A 109 -10.12 -6.78 -8.90
C ILE A 109 -10.94 -8.02 -8.50
N GLU A 110 -12.26 -8.02 -8.72
CA GLU A 110 -13.15 -9.16 -8.40
C GLU A 110 -12.87 -10.40 -9.24
N SER A 111 -12.20 -10.26 -10.40
CA SER A 111 -11.81 -11.39 -11.23
C SER A 111 -10.57 -12.14 -10.70
N ILE A 112 -9.80 -11.53 -9.80
CA ILE A 112 -8.64 -12.15 -9.15
C ILE A 112 -9.13 -13.09 -8.04
N SER A 113 -8.60 -14.31 -7.98
CA SER A 113 -8.88 -15.21 -6.87
C SER A 113 -8.49 -14.55 -5.54
N PRO A 114 -9.36 -14.53 -4.51
CA PRO A 114 -9.03 -13.92 -3.22
C PRO A 114 -7.72 -14.45 -2.63
N ALA A 115 -7.39 -15.73 -2.86
CA ALA A 115 -6.17 -16.35 -2.36
C ALA A 115 -4.89 -15.90 -3.08
N LYS A 116 -4.99 -15.35 -4.29
CA LYS A 116 -3.87 -14.82 -5.09
C LYS A 116 -3.87 -13.29 -5.19
N ASP A 117 -4.87 -12.62 -4.62
CA ASP A 117 -4.97 -11.16 -4.57
C ASP A 117 -3.90 -10.59 -3.62
N VAL A 118 -2.72 -10.34 -4.16
CA VAL A 118 -1.54 -9.96 -3.39
C VAL A 118 -1.56 -8.50 -2.92
N ASP A 119 -2.46 -7.69 -3.49
CA ASP A 119 -2.68 -6.31 -3.07
C ASP A 119 -3.87 -6.18 -2.11
N GLY A 120 -4.57 -7.28 -1.82
CA GLY A 120 -5.59 -7.39 -0.77
C GLY A 120 -6.85 -6.55 -1.00
N PHE A 121 -7.13 -6.13 -2.24
CA PHE A 121 -8.28 -5.29 -2.58
C PHE A 121 -9.54 -6.05 -2.94
N HIS A 122 -9.46 -7.37 -3.11
CA HIS A 122 -10.63 -8.19 -3.38
C HIS A 122 -11.68 -7.99 -2.28
N PRO A 123 -12.97 -7.74 -2.59
CA PRO A 123 -14.00 -7.46 -1.59
C PRO A 123 -14.09 -8.50 -0.47
N TYR A 124 -13.88 -9.78 -0.80
CA TYR A 124 -13.75 -10.86 0.19
C TYR A 124 -12.64 -10.60 1.22
N ASN A 125 -11.45 -10.23 0.77
CA ASN A 125 -10.29 -9.96 1.64
C ASN A 125 -10.53 -8.71 2.50
N ILE A 126 -11.11 -7.66 1.92
CA ILE A 126 -11.49 -6.45 2.66
C ILE A 126 -12.58 -6.76 3.70
N GLY A 127 -13.60 -7.53 3.34
CA GLY A 127 -14.65 -7.96 4.28
C GLY A 127 -14.06 -8.76 5.45
N SER A 128 -13.18 -9.72 5.15
CA SER A 128 -12.51 -10.54 6.16
C SER A 128 -11.62 -9.70 7.09
N LEU A 129 -10.90 -8.71 6.54
CA LEU A 129 -10.14 -7.73 7.32
C LEU A 129 -11.02 -6.95 8.28
N PHE A 130 -12.21 -6.49 7.84
CA PHE A 130 -13.16 -5.79 8.71
C PHE A 130 -13.75 -6.68 9.81
N MET A 131 -13.85 -7.99 9.57
CA MET A 131 -14.27 -8.97 10.56
C MET A 131 -13.15 -9.37 11.54
N ASN A 132 -11.97 -8.76 11.41
CA ASN A 132 -10.75 -9.10 12.16
C ASN A 132 -10.29 -10.57 11.95
N ASP A 133 -10.53 -11.11 10.75
CA ASP A 133 -10.02 -12.40 10.30
C ASP A 133 -9.27 -12.21 8.95
N PRO A 134 -8.16 -11.47 8.95
CA PRO A 134 -7.53 -11.05 7.71
C PRO A 134 -6.86 -12.22 6.97
N GLY A 135 -7.20 -12.37 5.70
CA GLY A 135 -6.40 -13.11 4.72
C GLY A 135 -5.31 -12.20 4.12
N PRO A 136 -5.20 -12.14 2.79
CA PRO A 136 -4.48 -11.08 2.09
C PRO A 136 -4.93 -9.68 2.53
N ILE A 137 -3.98 -8.74 2.61
CA ILE A 137 -4.24 -7.39 3.12
C ILE A 137 -3.61 -6.30 2.24
N PRO A 138 -4.23 -5.11 2.18
CA PRO A 138 -3.70 -3.96 1.45
C PRO A 138 -2.26 -3.56 1.77
N CYS A 139 -1.40 -3.51 0.74
CA CYS A 139 0.03 -3.32 0.89
C CYS A 139 0.43 -1.97 1.52
N THR A 140 -0.21 -0.87 1.09
CA THR A 140 0.07 0.46 1.64
C THR A 140 -0.34 0.56 3.11
N PRO A 141 -1.59 0.21 3.51
CA PRO A 141 -1.97 0.09 4.91
C PRO A 141 -1.04 -0.83 5.73
N ALA A 142 -0.69 -2.02 5.22
CA ALA A 142 0.23 -2.93 5.90
C ALA A 142 1.62 -2.31 6.11
N GLY A 143 2.10 -1.53 5.14
CA GLY A 143 3.36 -0.78 5.24
C GLY A 143 3.33 0.29 6.33
N ILE A 144 2.20 0.98 6.49
CA ILE A 144 1.98 1.96 7.56
C ILE A 144 1.94 1.27 8.93
N MET A 145 1.25 0.13 9.04
CA MET A 145 1.25 -0.66 10.28
C MET A 145 2.66 -1.14 10.66
N ALA A 146 3.47 -1.54 9.68
CA ALA A 146 4.86 -1.91 9.91
C ALA A 146 5.72 -0.72 10.38
N LEU A 147 5.46 0.49 9.88
CA LEU A 147 6.11 1.72 10.35
C LEU A 147 5.73 2.02 11.81
N PHE A 148 4.46 1.91 12.19
CA PHE A 148 4.06 2.08 13.59
C PHE A 148 4.77 1.09 14.51
N ASN A 149 4.89 -0.17 14.10
CA ASN A 149 5.59 -1.19 14.87
C ASN A 149 7.10 -0.91 15.01
N GLU A 150 7.78 -0.54 13.92
CA GLU A 150 9.23 -0.26 13.95
C GLU A 150 9.57 0.93 14.87
N TYR A 151 8.69 1.94 14.91
CA TYR A 151 8.89 3.14 15.72
C TYR A 151 8.19 3.07 17.09
N HIS A 152 7.69 1.89 17.47
CA HIS A 152 7.01 1.65 18.74
C HIS A 152 5.87 2.63 19.05
N ILE A 153 5.10 3.00 18.02
CA ILE A 153 3.94 3.88 18.16
C ILE A 153 2.78 3.07 18.75
N GLN A 154 2.38 3.41 19.97
CA GLN A 154 1.21 2.80 20.61
C GLN A 154 -0.07 3.23 19.89
N LEU A 155 -0.83 2.26 19.35
CA LEU A 155 -2.10 2.51 18.65
C LEU A 155 -3.32 2.38 19.56
N ALA A 156 -3.31 1.42 20.49
CA ALA A 156 -4.42 1.15 21.39
C ALA A 156 -4.83 2.41 22.17
N GLY A 157 -6.13 2.76 22.08
CA GLY A 157 -6.72 3.92 22.74
C GLY A 157 -6.39 5.28 22.11
N LYS A 158 -5.57 5.36 21.06
CA LYS A 158 -5.28 6.62 20.37
C LYS A 158 -6.41 7.08 19.47
N GLN A 159 -6.56 8.39 19.35
CA GLN A 159 -7.42 9.02 18.35
C GLN A 159 -6.68 9.11 17.01
N VAL A 160 -7.12 8.32 16.05
CA VAL A 160 -6.55 8.30 14.70
C VAL A 160 -7.52 8.96 13.73
N VAL A 161 -7.06 9.99 13.02
CA VAL A 161 -7.84 10.63 11.96
C VAL A 161 -7.21 10.28 10.62
N ILE A 162 -8.00 9.71 9.72
CA ILE A 162 -7.60 9.45 8.34
C ILE A 162 -8.29 10.46 7.44
N VAL A 163 -7.53 11.29 6.74
CA VAL A 163 -8.04 12.19 5.70
C VAL A 163 -7.90 11.47 4.36
N GLY A 164 -9.00 10.95 3.86
CA GLY A 164 -9.05 10.11 2.66
C GLY A 164 -9.81 8.81 2.91
N ARG A 165 -10.67 8.43 1.96
CA ARG A 165 -11.57 7.26 2.06
C ARG A 165 -11.53 6.35 0.83
N SER A 166 -10.38 6.33 0.14
CA SER A 166 -10.17 5.45 -1.01
C SER A 166 -10.28 3.98 -0.58
N ASN A 167 -10.64 3.12 -1.54
CA ASN A 167 -10.73 1.68 -1.30
C ASN A 167 -9.34 1.04 -1.13
N ILE A 168 -8.28 1.70 -1.62
CA ILE A 168 -6.92 1.16 -1.61
C ILE A 168 -6.07 1.59 -0.39
N VAL A 169 -6.46 2.66 0.32
CA VAL A 169 -5.72 3.15 1.49
C VAL A 169 -6.65 3.43 2.66
N GLY A 170 -7.50 4.45 2.57
CA GLY A 170 -8.17 5.00 3.75
C GLY A 170 -9.11 4.01 4.46
N ARG A 171 -9.98 3.34 3.70
CA ARG A 171 -10.93 2.36 4.25
C ARG A 171 -10.25 1.12 4.85
N PRO A 172 -9.34 0.42 4.16
CA PRO A 172 -8.67 -0.73 4.75
C PRO A 172 -7.76 -0.37 5.92
N LEU A 173 -7.11 0.80 5.88
CA LEU A 173 -6.30 1.26 7.01
C LEU A 173 -7.16 1.54 8.24
N ALA A 174 -8.38 2.07 8.07
CA ALA A 174 -9.32 2.25 9.17
C ALA A 174 -9.66 0.91 9.85
N ALA A 175 -9.87 -0.16 9.08
CA ALA A 175 -10.10 -1.49 9.61
C ALA A 175 -8.88 -2.02 10.38
N MET A 176 -7.67 -1.89 9.83
CA MET A 176 -6.44 -2.31 10.51
C MET A 176 -6.19 -1.58 11.83
N LEU A 177 -6.47 -0.27 11.85
CA LEU A 177 -6.32 0.55 13.05
C LEU A 177 -7.38 0.22 14.10
N LEU A 178 -8.62 -0.02 13.67
CA LEU A 178 -9.67 -0.50 14.55
C LEU A 178 -9.30 -1.85 15.19
N ASN A 179 -8.79 -2.79 14.40
CA ASN A 179 -8.30 -4.08 14.88
C ASN A 179 -7.05 -3.97 15.77
N ALA A 180 -6.38 -2.81 15.77
CA ALA A 180 -5.28 -2.47 16.66
C ALA A 180 -5.72 -1.57 17.84
N ASP A 181 -7.00 -1.62 18.19
CA ASP A 181 -7.65 -0.94 19.32
C ASP A 181 -7.62 0.60 19.27
N ALA A 182 -7.41 1.19 18.09
CA ALA A 182 -7.47 2.63 17.92
C ALA A 182 -8.91 3.14 17.78
N THR A 183 -9.18 4.37 18.25
CA THR A 183 -10.41 5.09 17.89
C THR A 183 -10.20 5.79 16.55
N VAL A 184 -10.96 5.39 15.52
CA VAL A 184 -10.72 5.85 14.15
C VAL A 184 -11.82 6.80 13.67
N THR A 185 -11.41 7.97 13.16
CA THR A 185 -12.28 8.91 12.43
C THR A 185 -11.83 8.99 10.98
N ILE A 186 -12.77 8.84 10.04
CA ILE A 186 -12.50 9.00 8.60
C ILE A 186 -13.05 10.35 8.13
N ALA A 187 -12.16 11.25 7.72
CA ALA A 187 -12.46 12.54 7.12
C ALA A 187 -12.29 12.51 5.59
N HIS A 188 -12.96 13.42 4.89
CA HIS A 188 -12.94 13.51 3.42
C HIS A 188 -13.40 14.89 2.93
N SER A 189 -13.51 15.08 1.62
CA SER A 189 -13.91 16.33 0.96
C SER A 189 -15.31 16.88 1.31
N LYS A 190 -16.07 16.18 2.17
CA LYS A 190 -17.40 16.59 2.66
C LYS A 190 -17.44 16.69 4.19
N THR A 191 -16.30 16.55 4.86
CA THR A 191 -16.16 16.79 6.29
C THR A 191 -16.33 18.28 6.54
N VAL A 192 -17.27 18.62 7.43
CA VAL A 192 -17.43 19.99 7.93
C VAL A 192 -16.30 20.26 8.90
N ASP A 193 -15.64 21.40 8.75
CA ASP A 193 -14.50 21.84 9.56
C ASP A 193 -13.40 20.76 9.71
N LEU A 194 -12.72 20.48 8.59
CA LEU A 194 -11.63 19.51 8.57
C LEU A 194 -10.54 19.85 9.61
N GLU A 195 -10.29 21.13 9.87
CA GLU A 195 -9.28 21.57 10.83
C GLU A 195 -9.64 21.18 12.27
N GLU A 196 -10.89 21.39 12.68
CA GLU A 196 -11.37 20.97 14.00
C GLU A 196 -11.33 19.45 14.18
N VAL A 197 -11.62 18.68 13.12
CA VAL A 197 -11.52 17.21 13.15
C VAL A 197 -10.06 16.74 13.27
N THR A 198 -9.15 17.25 12.44
CA THR A 198 -7.75 16.77 12.43
C THR A 198 -6.97 17.19 13.68
N LYS A 199 -7.33 18.32 14.33
CA LYS A 199 -6.72 18.74 15.61
C LYS A 199 -6.97 17.79 16.78
N LYS A 200 -7.91 16.85 16.66
CA LYS A 200 -8.16 15.82 17.69
C LYS A 200 -7.21 14.63 17.56
N ALA A 201 -6.52 14.50 16.43
CA ALA A 201 -5.72 13.33 16.08
C ALA A 201 -4.44 13.25 16.91
N ASP A 202 -4.25 12.15 17.66
CA ASP A 202 -2.94 11.73 18.13
C ASP A 202 -2.09 11.22 16.97
N ILE A 203 -2.75 10.61 15.98
CA ILE A 203 -2.15 10.12 14.75
C ILE A 203 -2.99 10.64 13.58
N LEU A 204 -2.38 11.44 12.71
CA LEU A 204 -3.02 11.95 11.50
C LEU A 204 -2.44 11.23 10.28
N ILE A 205 -3.32 10.62 9.48
CA ILE A 205 -2.95 9.93 8.24
C ILE A 205 -3.61 10.65 7.07
N VAL A 206 -2.82 11.00 6.05
CA VAL A 206 -3.27 11.80 4.92
C VAL A 206 -3.05 11.04 3.61
N SER A 207 -4.12 10.79 2.87
CA SER A 207 -4.11 10.04 1.60
C SER A 207 -5.14 10.60 0.61
N ILE A 208 -4.97 11.86 0.22
CA ILE A 208 -5.89 12.63 -0.62
C ILE A 208 -5.35 12.96 -2.02
N GLY A 209 -4.04 12.82 -2.26
CA GLY A 209 -3.42 13.14 -3.54
C GLY A 209 -3.57 14.63 -3.90
N GLN A 210 -3.36 15.50 -2.91
CA GLN A 210 -3.42 16.96 -3.05
C GLN A 210 -2.15 17.54 -2.44
N PRO A 211 -1.23 18.07 -3.27
CA PRO A 211 0.10 18.46 -2.81
C PRO A 211 0.04 19.49 -1.68
N GLU A 212 0.69 19.18 -0.57
CA GLU A 212 0.91 20.09 0.57
C GLU A 212 -0.34 20.77 1.17
N MET A 213 -1.53 20.19 0.97
CA MET A 213 -2.79 20.73 1.48
C MET A 213 -2.84 20.81 3.01
N ILE A 214 -2.25 19.82 3.69
CA ILE A 214 -2.26 19.74 5.15
C ILE A 214 -1.04 20.48 5.72
N THR A 215 -1.31 21.60 6.38
CA THR A 215 -0.32 22.47 7.04
C THR A 215 -0.38 22.35 8.56
N ALA A 216 0.49 23.04 9.29
CA ALA A 216 0.61 22.96 10.75
C ALA A 216 -0.70 23.28 11.50
N LYS A 217 -1.57 24.10 10.92
CA LYS A 217 -2.88 24.43 11.53
C LYS A 217 -3.78 23.21 11.69
N TYR A 218 -3.61 22.16 10.89
CA TYR A 218 -4.42 20.94 10.97
C TYR A 218 -3.88 19.97 12.04
N ILE A 219 -2.70 20.24 12.60
CA ILE A 219 -1.93 19.28 13.38
C ILE A 219 -2.10 19.56 14.88
N LYS A 220 -2.45 18.52 15.63
CA LYS A 220 -2.32 18.52 17.09
C LYS A 220 -0.82 18.55 17.47
N PRO A 221 -0.36 19.45 18.36
CA PRO A 221 1.01 19.40 18.85
C PRO A 221 1.35 18.02 19.44
N GLY A 222 2.50 17.46 19.05
CA GLY A 222 2.96 16.14 19.47
C GLY A 222 2.36 14.97 18.67
N ALA A 223 1.62 15.22 17.58
CA ALA A 223 1.01 14.16 16.78
C ALA A 223 2.04 13.35 15.96
N VAL A 224 1.66 12.11 15.64
CA VAL A 224 2.31 11.27 14.63
C VAL A 224 1.65 11.53 13.27
N ILE A 225 2.45 11.87 12.26
CA ILE A 225 1.95 12.22 10.93
C ILE A 225 2.41 11.19 9.90
N ILE A 226 1.43 10.55 9.25
CA ILE A 226 1.63 9.65 8.12
C ILE A 226 1.15 10.33 6.85
N ASP A 227 2.09 10.73 6.01
CA ASP A 227 1.87 11.29 4.69
C ASP A 227 1.98 10.19 3.64
N VAL A 228 0.83 9.76 3.12
CA VAL A 228 0.73 8.71 2.10
C VAL A 228 0.82 9.30 0.69
N GLY A 229 0.55 10.60 0.55
CA GLY A 229 0.50 11.29 -0.74
C GLY A 229 1.83 11.21 -1.47
N ILE A 230 1.77 10.99 -2.79
CA ILE A 230 2.91 11.15 -3.67
C ILE A 230 2.46 11.97 -4.88
N ASN A 231 2.86 13.24 -4.89
CA ASN A 231 2.47 14.21 -5.89
C ASN A 231 3.73 14.67 -6.66
N ARG A 232 3.72 14.52 -7.98
CA ARG A 232 4.79 15.05 -8.86
C ARG A 232 4.42 16.47 -9.26
N LEU A 233 5.23 17.44 -8.84
CA LEU A 233 5.07 18.83 -9.22
C LEU A 233 5.59 19.10 -10.64
N SER A 234 5.21 20.22 -11.23
CA SER A 234 5.63 20.63 -12.58
C SER A 234 7.14 20.85 -12.71
N ASN A 235 7.82 21.18 -11.61
CA ASN A 235 9.28 21.29 -11.52
C ASN A 235 10.00 19.92 -11.41
N GLY A 236 9.26 18.81 -11.40
CA GLY A 236 9.80 17.45 -11.27
C GLY A 236 9.98 16.96 -9.84
N GLU A 237 9.80 17.83 -8.85
CA GLU A 237 9.87 17.49 -7.42
C GLU A 237 8.73 16.54 -7.02
N THR A 238 8.96 15.73 -5.99
CA THR A 238 7.96 14.85 -5.41
C THR A 238 7.67 15.28 -3.99
N VAL A 239 6.43 15.70 -3.75
CA VAL A 239 5.94 16.15 -2.45
C VAL A 239 4.78 15.29 -2.00
N GLY A 240 4.46 15.32 -0.71
CA GLY A 240 3.32 14.61 -0.15
C GLY A 240 2.05 15.45 -0.12
N ASP A 241 1.05 14.97 0.61
CA ASP A 241 -0.17 15.72 0.87
C ASP A 241 0.00 16.70 2.05
N VAL A 242 1.09 16.57 2.80
CA VAL A 242 1.43 17.39 3.97
C VAL A 242 2.55 18.35 3.61
N ASN A 243 2.42 19.62 4.00
CA ASN A 243 3.53 20.57 3.95
C ASN A 243 4.56 20.21 5.02
N GLN A 244 5.57 19.43 4.61
CA GLN A 244 6.57 18.86 5.50
C GLN A 244 7.36 19.93 6.27
N ASN A 245 7.63 21.08 5.65
CA ASN A 245 8.40 22.15 6.28
C ASN A 245 7.63 22.85 7.40
N ASP A 246 6.33 23.03 7.21
CA ASP A 246 5.45 23.65 8.20
C ASP A 246 5.15 22.68 9.36
N VAL A 247 4.82 21.43 9.05
CA VAL A 247 4.39 20.43 10.04
C VAL A 247 5.51 19.93 10.97
N LYS A 248 6.78 19.97 10.53
CA LYS A 248 7.96 19.60 11.34
C LYS A 248 8.03 20.27 12.72
N LYS A 249 7.40 21.44 12.89
CA LYS A 249 7.41 22.20 14.14
C LYS A 249 6.35 21.74 15.14
N ALA A 250 5.30 21.05 14.67
CA ALA A 250 4.18 20.64 15.49
C ALA A 250 4.16 19.13 15.78
N ALA A 251 4.73 18.30 14.89
CA ALA A 251 4.70 16.85 15.00
C ALA A 251 5.88 16.26 15.79
N ASP A 252 5.63 15.15 16.49
CA ASP A 252 6.69 14.33 17.12
C ASP A 252 7.26 13.32 16.14
N TYR A 253 6.43 12.78 15.24
CA TYR A 253 6.81 11.84 14.20
C TYR A 253 6.25 12.26 12.85
N LEU A 254 7.01 12.05 11.77
CA LEU A 254 6.59 12.39 10.42
C LEU A 254 7.21 11.42 9.41
N THR A 255 6.39 10.81 8.56
CA THR A 255 6.92 10.07 7.40
C THR A 255 7.41 11.07 6.34
N PRO A 256 8.68 10.97 5.88
CA PRO A 256 9.19 11.84 4.84
C PRO A 256 8.57 11.49 3.48
N VAL A 257 8.42 12.50 2.62
CA VAL A 257 8.07 12.30 1.21
C VAL A 257 9.15 12.96 0.34
N PRO A 258 9.83 12.19 -0.54
CA PRO A 258 9.80 10.73 -0.68
C PRO A 258 10.52 10.00 0.47
N GLY A 259 10.33 8.68 0.56
CA GLY A 259 11.12 7.80 1.45
C GLY A 259 10.40 7.28 2.68
N GLY A 260 9.15 7.70 2.93
CA GLY A 260 8.28 7.20 3.99
C GLY A 260 7.46 5.99 3.53
N VAL A 261 6.19 6.21 3.20
CA VAL A 261 5.23 5.13 2.94
C VAL A 261 5.51 4.36 1.64
N GLY A 262 5.88 5.03 0.55
CA GLY A 262 6.04 4.41 -0.78
C GLY A 262 6.98 3.18 -0.83
N PRO A 263 8.21 3.24 -0.28
CA PRO A 263 9.10 2.07 -0.18
C PRO A 263 8.51 0.89 0.60
N MET A 264 7.60 1.15 1.54
CA MET A 264 6.93 0.12 2.33
C MET A 264 5.86 -0.60 1.52
N THR A 265 5.08 0.10 0.70
CA THR A 265 4.08 -0.52 -0.20
C THR A 265 4.71 -1.60 -1.07
N SER A 266 5.85 -1.29 -1.70
CA SER A 266 6.50 -2.22 -2.64
C SER A 266 7.06 -3.45 -1.93
N VAL A 267 7.62 -3.30 -0.73
CA VAL A 267 8.17 -4.46 0.01
C VAL A 267 7.08 -5.30 0.66
N MET A 268 5.93 -4.72 1.02
CA MET A 268 4.78 -5.48 1.52
C MET A 268 4.15 -6.35 0.43
N LEU A 269 4.08 -5.85 -0.81
CA LEU A 269 3.68 -6.65 -1.98
C LEU A 269 4.58 -7.90 -2.13
N MET A 270 5.90 -7.72 -2.02
CA MET A 270 6.84 -8.83 -2.10
C MET A 270 6.69 -9.80 -0.92
N LYS A 271 6.57 -9.27 0.31
CA LYS A 271 6.32 -10.07 1.51
C LYS A 271 5.09 -10.95 1.34
N GLN A 272 4.02 -10.41 0.79
CA GLN A 272 2.77 -11.12 0.60
C GLN A 272 2.88 -12.19 -0.50
N THR A 273 3.52 -11.86 -1.63
CA THR A 273 3.82 -12.84 -2.70
C THR A 273 4.62 -14.04 -2.16
N ILE A 274 5.68 -13.75 -1.40
CA ILE A 274 6.56 -14.77 -0.81
C ILE A 274 5.80 -15.60 0.23
N GLY A 275 4.96 -14.94 1.05
CA GLY A 275 4.12 -15.61 2.04
C GLY A 275 3.08 -16.53 1.40
N PHE A 276 2.52 -16.18 0.24
CA PHE A 276 1.60 -17.05 -0.49
C PHE A 276 2.30 -18.30 -1.00
N ALA A 277 3.48 -18.14 -1.62
CA ALA A 277 4.30 -19.26 -2.06
C ALA A 277 4.74 -20.17 -0.90
N ALA A 278 5.06 -19.60 0.26
CA ALA A 278 5.47 -20.36 1.43
C ALA A 278 4.38 -21.31 1.97
N LYS A 279 3.10 -21.07 1.68
CA LYS A 279 1.99 -21.98 2.08
C LYS A 279 2.11 -23.36 1.42
N GLU A 280 2.82 -23.49 0.30
CA GLU A 280 3.04 -24.77 -0.38
C GLU A 280 3.96 -25.70 0.42
N LEU A 281 4.78 -25.17 1.33
CA LEU A 281 5.68 -25.98 2.16
C LEU A 281 4.96 -26.85 3.19
N LYS A 282 3.62 -26.77 3.34
CA LYS A 282 2.82 -27.57 4.29
C LYS A 282 3.47 -27.70 5.67
N ILE A 283 3.87 -26.57 6.26
CA ILE A 283 4.19 -26.50 7.70
C ILE A 283 2.91 -26.15 8.46
#